data_AF-A0A178WP32-F1
#
_entry.id   AF-A0A178WP32-F1
#
_cell.length_a   1.000
_cell.length_b   1.000
_cell.length_c   1.000
_cell.angle_alpha   90.00
_cell.angle_beta   90.00
_cell.angle_gamma   90.00
#
_symmetry.space_group_name_H-M   'P 1'
#
loop_
_entity.id
_entity.type
_entity.pdbx_description
1 polymer ?
#
loop_
_entity_poly.entity_id
_entity_poly.type
_entity_poly.pdbx_seq_one_letter_code
_entity_poly.pdbx_strand_id
1 'polypeptide(L)'
;MPAIASKQYSDDVSLLVLLLDTNPLFWSTTSITFSQFLSHVLAFLNAVLGLNQLNQVVVIATGYSSCDYIYDSSLTSNHGNFESNGTGMPAIFGSLLKKLEEFVTKDEELSKEEVSEDRIPSCLLSGSLSMALCCILLEKHIAS
;
A
#
# COMPACT_ATOMS: atom_id res chain seq x y z
N MET A 1 2.77 2.47 -45.77
CA MET A 1 3.18 3.42 -44.71
C MET A 1 3.21 2.63 -43.40
N PRO A 2 4.37 2.50 -42.73
CA PRO A 2 4.48 1.65 -41.55
C PRO A 2 3.88 2.33 -40.32
N ALA A 3 3.28 1.52 -39.45
CA ALA A 3 2.68 1.92 -38.19
C ALA A 3 3.75 2.45 -37.22
N ILE A 4 3.78 3.76 -37.02
CA ILE A 4 4.63 4.44 -36.04
C ILE A 4 3.69 5.32 -35.20
N ALA A 5 2.99 4.74 -34.22
CA ALA A 5 2.26 5.50 -33.20
C ALA A 5 1.73 4.65 -32.02
N SER A 6 2.39 3.54 -31.62
CA SER A 6 1.92 2.77 -30.45
C SER A 6 2.97 2.55 -29.37
N LYS A 7 4.21 3.03 -29.53
CA LYS A 7 5.32 2.74 -28.61
C LYS A 7 5.76 3.93 -27.72
N GLN A 8 4.89 4.91 -27.49
CA GLN A 8 5.28 6.11 -26.74
C GLN A 8 4.39 6.47 -25.54
N TYR A 9 3.30 5.73 -25.27
CA TYR A 9 2.44 6.01 -24.10
C TYR A 9 2.72 5.14 -22.88
N SER A 10 3.48 4.05 -23.00
CA SER A 10 3.69 3.11 -21.89
C SER A 10 4.98 3.36 -21.09
N ASP A 11 5.85 4.29 -21.51
CA ASP A 11 7.18 4.45 -20.88
C ASP A 11 7.16 5.42 -19.68
N ASP A 12 6.12 6.25 -19.54
CA ASP A 12 6.01 7.27 -18.49
C ASP A 12 5.16 6.84 -17.28
N VAL A 13 4.57 5.64 -17.32
CA VAL A 13 3.68 5.14 -16.26
C VAL A 13 4.46 4.28 -15.28
N SER A 14 4.44 4.68 -14.00
CA SER A 14 5.13 3.93 -12.93
C SER A 14 4.14 3.28 -11.98
N LEU A 15 4.36 1.99 -11.69
CA LEU A 15 3.75 1.29 -10.57
C LEU A 15 4.68 1.38 -9.35
N LEU A 16 4.18 1.95 -8.27
CA LEU A 16 4.82 1.92 -6.96
C LEU A 16 4.10 0.92 -6.06
N VAL A 17 4.82 -0.11 -5.62
CA VAL A 17 4.33 -1.02 -4.57
C VAL A 17 5.04 -0.67 -3.26
N LEU A 18 4.27 -0.20 -2.28
CA LEU A 18 4.76 0.16 -0.95
C LEU A 18 4.43 -0.96 0.04
N LEU A 19 5.46 -1.49 0.69
CA LEU A 19 5.31 -2.40 1.82
C LEU A 19 5.35 -1.59 3.11
N LEU A 20 4.25 -1.59 3.86
CA LEU A 20 4.10 -0.86 5.11
C LEU A 20 4.23 -1.83 6.29
N ASP A 21 5.34 -1.79 7.00
CA ASP A 21 5.51 -2.59 8.23
C ASP A 21 4.65 -1.99 9.36
N THR A 22 3.76 -2.80 9.94
CA THR A 22 2.88 -2.41 11.04
C THR A 22 3.23 -3.12 12.33
N ASN A 23 4.41 -3.76 12.44
CA ASN A 23 4.81 -4.50 13.61
C ASN A 23 4.92 -3.58 14.84
N PRO A 24 4.08 -3.75 15.87
CA PRO A 24 4.11 -2.89 17.05
C PRO A 24 5.43 -2.97 17.81
N LEU A 25 6.15 -4.09 17.74
CA LEU A 25 7.47 -4.26 18.38
C LEU A 25 8.49 -3.30 17.77
N PHE A 26 8.49 -3.14 16.45
CA PHE A 26 9.38 -2.21 15.77
C PHE A 26 9.05 -0.76 16.18
N TRP A 27 7.79 -0.35 16.02
CA TRP A 27 7.34 1.02 16.29
C TRP A 27 7.42 1.43 17.77
N SER A 28 7.46 0.46 18.70
CA SER A 28 7.69 0.74 20.12
C SER A 28 9.12 1.19 20.43
N THR A 29 10.09 0.86 19.58
CA THR A 29 11.52 1.16 19.77
C THR A 29 11.99 2.41 19.03
N THR A 30 11.17 2.95 18.13
CA THR A 30 11.53 4.08 17.28
C THR A 30 11.22 5.42 17.96
N SER A 31 12.01 6.45 17.68
CA SER A 31 11.77 7.81 18.16
C SER A 31 10.60 8.52 17.48
N ILE A 32 10.16 8.03 16.32
CA ILE A 32 9.01 8.52 15.58
C ILE A 32 7.79 7.64 15.84
N THR A 33 6.63 8.26 16.02
CA THR A 33 5.38 7.52 16.13
C THR A 33 4.92 7.01 14.78
N PHE A 34 4.22 5.88 14.75
CA PHE A 34 3.65 5.33 13.50
C PHE A 34 2.77 6.34 12.76
N SER A 35 1.96 7.12 13.49
CA SER A 35 1.09 8.16 12.90
C SER A 35 1.87 9.29 12.22
N GLN A 36 2.97 9.75 12.83
CA GLN A 36 3.85 10.76 12.22
C GLN A 36 4.54 10.22 10.96
N PHE A 37 5.06 9.00 11.03
CA PHE A 37 5.64 8.32 9.88
C PHE A 37 4.62 8.19 8.74
N LEU A 38 3.40 7.73 9.07
CA LEU A 38 2.33 7.54 8.09
C LEU A 38 1.94 8.86 7.42
N SER A 39 1.94 9.97 8.16
CA SER A 39 1.68 11.30 7.57
C SER A 39 2.71 11.66 6.49
N HIS A 40 3.99 11.30 6.68
CA HIS A 40 5.03 11.50 5.67
C HIS A 40 4.86 10.55 4.48
N VAL A 41 4.49 9.29 4.73
CA VAL A 41 4.19 8.30 3.68
C VAL A 41 3.03 8.77 2.81
N LEU A 42 1.94 9.26 3.41
CA LEU A 42 0.79 9.77 2.67
C LEU A 42 1.17 10.97 1.80
N ALA A 43 1.98 11.90 2.32
CA ALA A 43 2.49 13.02 1.54
C ALA A 43 3.35 12.55 0.35
N PHE A 44 4.19 11.53 0.55
CA PHE A 44 4.99 10.91 -0.50
C PHE A 44 4.13 10.24 -1.57
N LEU A 45 3.15 9.41 -1.19
CA LEU A 45 2.23 8.76 -2.12
C LEU A 45 1.44 9.79 -2.93
N ASN A 46 0.98 10.86 -2.28
CA ASN A 46 0.30 11.95 -2.95
C ASN A 46 1.21 12.65 -3.97
N ALA A 47 2.48 12.87 -3.64
CA ALA A 47 3.44 13.43 -4.59
C ALA A 47 3.64 12.50 -5.80
N VAL A 48 3.75 11.19 -5.60
CA VAL A 48 3.90 10.21 -6.69
C VAL A 48 2.68 10.21 -7.64
N LEU A 49 1.46 10.23 -7.08
CA LEU A 49 0.22 10.33 -7.86
C LEU A 49 0.08 11.70 -8.54
N GLY A 50 0.59 12.77 -7.91
CA GLY A 50 0.58 14.11 -8.47
C GLY A 50 1.57 14.33 -9.62
N LEU A 51 2.66 13.54 -9.68
CA LEU A 51 3.65 13.63 -10.76
C LEU A 51 3.12 13.13 -12.11
N ASN A 52 2.35 12.05 -12.12
CA ASN A 52 1.67 11.54 -13.30
C ASN A 52 0.35 10.86 -12.88
N GLN A 53 -0.77 11.27 -13.47
CA GLN A 53 -2.11 10.76 -13.15
C GLN A 53 -2.28 9.28 -13.53
N LEU A 54 -1.42 8.76 -14.40
CA LEU A 54 -1.39 7.34 -14.76
C LEU A 54 -0.57 6.51 -13.77
N ASN A 55 0.21 7.13 -12.87
CA ASN A 55 0.96 6.38 -11.87
C ASN A 55 0.02 5.60 -10.99
N GLN A 56 0.43 4.35 -10.72
CA GLN A 56 -0.32 3.45 -9.89
C GLN A 56 0.42 3.22 -8.57
N VAL A 57 -0.34 3.15 -7.49
CA VAL A 57 0.17 2.91 -6.14
C VAL A 57 -0.61 1.75 -5.55
N VAL A 58 0.13 0.75 -5.12
CA VAL A 58 -0.39 -0.36 -4.31
C VAL A 58 0.30 -0.31 -2.96
N VAL A 59 -0.46 -0.39 -1.87
CA VAL A 59 0.09 -0.48 -0.52
C VAL A 59 -0.31 -1.81 0.10
N ILE A 60 0.68 -2.53 0.60
CA ILE A 60 0.54 -3.81 1.29
C ILE A 60 0.98 -3.60 2.74
N ALA A 61 0.08 -3.87 3.68
CA ALA A 61 0.46 -3.91 5.09
C ALA A 61 1.19 -5.23 5.39
N THR A 62 2.28 -5.12 6.14
CA THR A 62 3.08 -6.24 6.63
C THR A 62 2.98 -6.24 8.14
N GLY A 63 2.14 -7.12 8.66
CA GLY A 63 1.97 -7.32 10.09
C GLY A 63 2.90 -8.39 10.64
N TYR A 64 2.61 -8.74 11.89
CA TYR A 64 3.29 -9.81 12.60
C TYR A 64 2.76 -11.19 12.19
N SER A 65 1.44 -11.34 12.10
CA SER A 65 0.76 -12.61 11.83
C SER A 65 0.18 -12.71 10.42
N SER A 66 0.03 -11.58 9.73
CA SER A 66 -0.55 -11.50 8.39
C SER A 66 0.09 -10.41 7.53
N CYS A 67 -0.18 -10.46 6.24
CA CYS A 67 0.09 -9.37 5.31
C CYS A 67 -1.07 -9.26 4.31
N ASP A 68 -1.51 -8.04 3.99
CA ASP A 68 -2.71 -7.83 3.16
C ASP A 68 -2.66 -6.53 2.35
N TYR A 69 -3.45 -6.46 1.27
CA TYR A 69 -3.61 -5.28 0.43
C TYR A 69 -4.51 -4.24 1.10
N ILE A 70 -3.93 -3.13 1.55
CA ILE A 70 -4.67 -2.05 2.18
C ILE A 70 -5.10 -0.97 1.20
N TYR A 71 -4.40 -0.84 0.06
CA TYR A 71 -4.71 0.17 -0.95
C TYR A 71 -4.28 -0.25 -2.35
N ASP A 72 -5.10 0.10 -3.33
CA ASP A 72 -4.82 -0.04 -4.76
C ASP A 72 -5.48 1.12 -5.51
N SER A 73 -4.67 1.95 -6.17
CA SER A 73 -5.15 3.08 -6.96
C SER A 73 -5.96 2.66 -8.18
N SER A 74 -5.67 1.49 -8.77
CA SER A 74 -6.37 1.00 -9.96
C SER A 74 -7.84 0.67 -9.66
N LEU A 75 -8.10 0.04 -8.51
CA LEU A 75 -9.43 -0.37 -8.06
C LEU A 75 -10.28 0.81 -7.56
N THR A 76 -9.63 1.87 -7.05
CA THR A 76 -10.32 3.05 -6.50
C THR A 76 -10.73 4.08 -7.54
N SER A 77 -10.17 4.00 -8.77
CA SER A 77 -10.57 4.83 -9.92
C SER A 77 -12.06 4.70 -10.31
N ASN A 78 -12.74 3.65 -9.84
CA ASN A 78 -14.14 3.35 -10.15
C ASN A 78 -15.17 3.91 -9.14
N HIS A 79 -14.74 4.58 -8.06
CA HIS A 79 -15.66 5.13 -7.06
C HIS A 79 -15.67 6.67 -7.06
N GLY A 80 -16.44 7.22 -8.00
CA GLY A 80 -16.68 8.66 -8.16
C GLY A 80 -17.55 9.29 -7.08
N ASN A 81 -17.19 9.16 -5.79
CA ASN A 81 -17.82 9.94 -4.72
C ASN A 81 -16.80 10.90 -4.07
N PHE A 82 -16.56 12.01 -4.77
CA PHE A 82 -15.81 13.15 -4.27
C PHE A 82 -16.70 13.97 -3.34
N GLU A 83 -16.90 13.52 -2.10
CA GLU A 83 -17.44 14.38 -1.04
C GLU A 83 -16.29 15.10 -0.34
N SER A 84 -15.97 16.26 -0.92
CA SER A 84 -15.03 17.24 -0.37
C SER A 84 -15.68 17.97 0.82
N ASN A 85 -15.22 17.62 2.02
CA ASN A 85 -15.34 18.50 3.17
C ASN A 85 -13.98 19.17 3.43
N GLY A 86 -13.74 20.29 2.75
CA GLY A 86 -13.03 21.45 3.29
C GLY A 86 -11.53 21.38 3.62
N THR A 87 -10.87 20.23 3.62
CA THR A 87 -9.41 20.15 3.88
C THR A 87 -8.73 19.09 3.04
N GLY A 88 -8.45 19.43 1.77
CA GLY A 88 -7.21 19.10 1.05
C GLY A 88 -6.61 17.69 1.01
N MET A 89 -7.28 16.65 1.50
CA MET A 89 -6.83 15.26 1.37
C MET A 89 -7.79 14.49 0.48
N PRO A 90 -7.30 13.84 -0.59
CA PRO A 90 -8.12 12.95 -1.39
C PRO A 90 -8.84 11.93 -0.48
N ALA A 91 -10.15 11.75 -0.66
CA ALA A 91 -10.98 10.76 0.07
C ALA A 91 -10.36 9.34 0.06
N ILE A 92 -9.51 9.10 -0.93
CA ILE A 92 -8.61 7.97 -1.15
C ILE A 92 -7.76 7.62 0.09
N PHE A 93 -7.22 8.61 0.80
CA PHE A 93 -6.40 8.33 1.99
C PHE A 93 -7.24 7.98 3.22
N GLY A 94 -8.49 8.44 3.27
CA GLY A 94 -9.43 8.04 4.33
C GLY A 94 -9.75 6.55 4.28
N SER A 95 -9.95 5.99 3.08
CA SER A 95 -10.20 4.55 2.92
C SER A 95 -8.95 3.70 3.20
N LEU A 96 -7.76 4.19 2.82
CA LEU A 96 -6.48 3.56 3.17
C LEU A 96 -6.30 3.49 4.68
N LEU A 97 -6.50 4.60 5.39
CA LEU A 97 -6.35 4.66 6.85
C LEU A 97 -7.33 3.72 7.55
N LYS A 98 -8.58 3.69 7.10
CA LYS A 98 -9.60 2.78 7.64
C LYS A 98 -9.21 1.31 7.44
N LYS A 99 -8.80 0.92 6.24
CA LYS A 99 -8.34 -0.46 5.96
C LYS A 99 -7.09 -0.84 6.75
N LEU A 100 -6.19 0.11 6.96
CA LEU A 100 -5.00 -0.09 7.77
C LEU A 100 -5.36 -0.32 9.24
N GLU A 101 -6.29 0.45 9.79
CA GLU A 101 -6.78 0.27 11.16
C GLU A 101 -7.48 -1.10 11.35
N GLU A 102 -8.34 -1.48 10.39
CA GLU A 102 -8.97 -2.81 10.35
C GLU A 102 -7.92 -3.92 10.28
N PHE A 103 -6.87 -3.75 9.46
CA PHE A 103 -5.78 -4.71 9.34
C PHE A 103 -5.00 -4.87 10.65
N VAL A 104 -4.57 -3.76 11.27
CA VAL A 104 -3.79 -3.81 12.52
C VAL A 104 -4.59 -4.47 13.64
N THR A 105 -5.88 -4.15 13.75
CA THR A 105 -6.76 -4.75 14.76
C THR A 105 -6.86 -6.27 14.56
N LYS A 106 -7.08 -6.71 13.32
CA LYS A 106 -7.16 -8.14 12.97
C LYS A 106 -5.83 -8.87 13.18
N ASP A 107 -4.71 -8.24 12.84
CA ASP A 107 -3.37 -8.82 13.02
C ASP A 107 -3.06 -9.03 14.52
N GLU A 108 -3.48 -8.11 15.37
CA GLU A 108 -3.35 -8.23 16.83
C GLU A 108 -4.22 -9.38 17.38
N GLU A 109 -5.44 -9.57 16.90
CA GLU A 109 -6.29 -10.70 17.30
C GLU A 109 -5.66 -12.05 16.92
N LEU A 110 -5.16 -12.18 15.69
CA LEU A 110 -4.48 -13.38 15.22
C LEU A 110 -3.20 -13.68 16.01
N SER A 111 -2.48 -12.64 16.45
CA SER A 111 -1.28 -12.81 17.29
C SER A 111 -1.58 -13.41 18.67
N LYS A 112 -2.78 -13.15 19.23
CA LYS A 112 -3.20 -13.66 20.56
C LYS A 112 -3.71 -15.10 20.51
N GLU A 113 -4.19 -15.55 19.36
CA GLU A 113 -4.64 -16.95 19.17
C GLU A 113 -3.45 -17.91 18.96
N GLU A 114 -2.31 -17.41 18.47
CA GLU A 114 -1.12 -18.23 18.14
C GLU A 114 -0.04 -18.27 19.24
N VAL A 115 -0.36 -17.94 20.49
CA VAL A 115 0.59 -17.85 21.61
C VAL A 115 1.29 -19.19 21.86
N SER A 116 2.44 -19.34 21.21
CA SER A 116 3.50 -20.29 21.49
C SER A 116 4.70 -19.44 21.90
N GLU A 117 5.18 -19.64 23.13
CA GLU A 117 6.08 -18.74 23.89
C GLU A 117 7.48 -18.50 23.26
N ASP A 118 7.75 -18.97 22.04
CA ASP A 118 9.09 -18.97 21.44
C ASP A 118 9.14 -18.41 20.01
N ARG A 119 8.10 -17.68 19.57
CA ARG A 119 8.11 -17.09 18.21
C ARG A 119 9.02 -15.87 18.16
N ILE A 120 10.13 -16.01 17.42
CA ILE A 120 11.03 -14.92 17.04
C ILE A 120 10.20 -13.78 16.43
N PRO A 121 10.46 -12.50 16.78
CA PRO A 121 9.78 -11.37 16.19
C PRO A 121 10.16 -11.21 14.72
N SER A 122 9.51 -11.98 13.84
CA SER A 122 9.72 -11.92 12.39
C SER A 122 8.48 -11.33 11.74
N CYS A 123 8.61 -10.14 11.14
CA CYS A 123 7.59 -9.62 10.23
C CYS A 123 7.45 -10.57 9.03
N LEU A 124 6.23 -10.70 8.49
CA LEU A 124 5.95 -11.51 7.30
C LEU A 124 6.44 -10.85 6.00
N LEU A 125 7.67 -10.32 6.03
CA LEU A 125 8.30 -9.64 4.91
C LEU A 125 8.38 -10.52 3.66
N SER A 126 8.67 -11.82 3.83
CA SER A 126 8.67 -12.78 2.71
C SER A 126 7.29 -12.89 2.04
N GLY A 127 6.22 -12.86 2.84
CA GLY A 127 4.85 -12.93 2.35
C GLY A 127 4.48 -11.67 1.57
N SER A 128 4.72 -10.50 2.16
CA SER A 128 4.42 -9.22 1.53
C SER A 128 5.26 -8.94 0.29
N LEU A 129 6.54 -9.35 0.25
CA LEU A 129 7.36 -9.31 -0.96
C LEU A 129 6.82 -10.22 -2.06
N SER A 130 6.37 -11.43 -1.71
CA SER A 130 5.79 -12.35 -2.69
C SER A 130 4.50 -11.79 -3.30
N MET A 131 3.67 -11.15 -2.48
CA MET A 131 2.48 -10.41 -2.94
C MET A 131 2.86 -9.24 -3.85
N ALA A 132 3.83 -8.42 -3.44
CA ALA A 132 4.31 -7.30 -4.25
C ALA A 132 4.84 -7.73 -5.61
N LEU A 133 5.66 -8.78 -5.65
CA LEU A 133 6.17 -9.34 -6.90
C LEU A 133 5.04 -9.91 -7.76
N CYS A 134 4.04 -10.56 -7.15
CA CYS A 134 2.86 -11.03 -7.87
C CYS A 134 2.10 -9.88 -8.55
N CYS A 135 1.86 -8.77 -7.83
CA CYS A 135 1.23 -7.57 -8.43
C CYS A 135 2.01 -7.04 -9.62
N ILE A 136 3.32 -6.86 -9.47
CA ILE A 136 4.18 -6.34 -10.53
C ILE A 136 4.18 -7.26 -11.75
N LEU A 137 4.22 -8.58 -11.53
CA LEU A 137 4.22 -9.57 -12.61
C LEU A 137 2.86 -9.68 -13.31
N LEU A 138 1.75 -9.56 -12.58
CA LEU A 138 0.40 -9.57 -13.15
C LEU A 138 0.13 -8.33 -14.01
N GLU A 139 0.52 -7.14 -13.55
CA GLU A 139 0.43 -5.93 -14.37
C GLU A 139 1.21 -6.08 -15.69
N LYS A 140 2.44 -6.59 -15.60
CA LYS A 140 3.27 -6.82 -16.80
C LYS A 140 2.68 -7.86 -17.75
N HIS A 141 1.99 -8.88 -17.22
CA HIS A 141 1.34 -9.89 -18.05
C HIS A 141 0.07 -9.35 -18.73
N ILE A 142 -0.68 -8.44 -18.10
CA ILE A 142 -1.89 -7.83 -18.68
C ILE A 142 -1.52 -6.80 -19.78
N ALA A 143 -0.35 -6.19 -19.69
CA ALA A 143 0.12 -5.18 -20.66
C ALA A 143 0.80 -5.76 -21.92
N SER A 144 0.99 -7.09 -22.01
CA SER A 144 1.60 -7.79 -23.16
C SER A 144 0.57 -8.51 -24.03
#